data_AF-A0A482PNJ6-F1
#
_entry.id   AF-A0A482PNJ6-F1
#
_cell.length_a   1.000
_cell.length_b   1.000
_cell.length_c   1.000
_cell.angle_alpha   90.00
_cell.angle_beta   90.00
_cell.angle_gamma   90.00
#
_symmetry.space_group_name_H-M   'P 1'
#
loop_
_entity.id
_entity.type
_entity.pdbx_description
1 polymer ?
#
loop_
_entity_poly.entity_id
_entity_poly.type
_entity_poly.pdbx_seq_one_letter_code
_entity_poly.pdbx_strand_id
1 'polypeptide(L)'
;MSLRLYLLGGESRASPFCRKRKKQRQTEAFISQKILSNMATAMTDDYLSTAYPWCFVISSSTAQEKYHYVGACKILCNEQGEKTLIGIYSPVSHRWLNKNMQAEFSLTFWMSRILNMIQENDFSARNTPLLRQWRTALQRAYSPFWESFALTPAWRFKIRSQTLLREGSREDYCIRNSDGVDVMPWKNWPDCLLNESGVWLWRESRHRKILDSQRIR
;
A
#
# COMPACT_ATOMS: atom_id res chain seq x y z
N MET A 1 19.46 0.33 -3.82
CA MET A 1 18.68 -0.79 -3.27
C MET A 1 17.62 -1.16 -4.29
N SER A 2 17.50 -2.43 -4.69
CA SER A 2 16.36 -2.88 -5.50
C SER A 2 15.20 -3.17 -4.57
N LEU A 3 14.08 -2.52 -4.82
CA LEU A 3 12.89 -2.63 -4.00
C LEU A 3 12.19 -3.98 -4.28
N ARG A 4 11.63 -4.62 -3.24
CA ARG A 4 10.90 -5.89 -3.38
C ARG A 4 9.46 -5.70 -2.96
N LEU A 5 8.54 -6.01 -3.85
CA LEU A 5 7.10 -5.88 -3.61
C LEU A 5 6.46 -7.23 -3.36
N TYR A 6 5.76 -7.34 -2.24
CA TYR A 6 5.05 -8.52 -1.80
C TYR A 6 3.54 -8.25 -1.82
N LEU A 7 2.76 -9.30 -2.07
CA LEU A 7 1.30 -9.21 -1.95
C LEU A 7 0.92 -9.60 -0.53
N LEU A 8 -0.09 -8.93 0.01
CA LEU A 8 -0.72 -9.25 1.26
C LEU A 8 -2.10 -9.83 0.93
N GLY A 9 -2.47 -10.94 1.56
CA GLY A 9 -3.72 -11.65 1.29
C GLY A 9 -3.51 -12.85 0.38
N GLY A 10 -3.63 -14.05 0.96
CA GLY A 10 -3.61 -15.32 0.25
C GLY A 10 -2.92 -16.43 1.02
N GLU A 11 -3.69 -17.43 1.44
CA GLU A 11 -3.12 -18.72 1.86
C GLU A 11 -2.38 -19.35 0.68
N SER A 12 -1.06 -19.20 0.64
CA SER A 12 -0.22 -19.88 -0.34
C SER A 12 -0.31 -21.39 -0.06
N ARG A 13 -0.94 -22.18 -0.95
CA ARG A 13 -0.84 -23.65 -0.91
C ARG A 13 0.64 -24.04 -0.84
N ALA A 14 0.94 -24.97 0.05
CA ALA A 14 2.27 -25.46 0.33
C ALA A 14 2.98 -25.86 -0.98
N SER A 15 4.11 -25.21 -1.26
CA SER A 15 5.05 -25.68 -2.29
C SER A 15 6.46 -25.57 -1.68
N PRO A 16 7.35 -26.52 -1.98
CA PRO A 16 8.44 -26.99 -1.09
C PRO A 16 9.60 -26.01 -0.86
N PHE A 17 9.52 -24.77 -1.36
CA PHE A 17 10.51 -23.71 -1.08
C PHE A 17 10.19 -23.01 0.27
N CYS A 18 10.35 -23.74 1.38
CA CYS A 18 9.71 -23.45 2.66
C CYS A 18 10.29 -22.29 3.51
N ARG A 19 11.60 -21.99 3.48
CA ARG A 19 12.17 -21.03 4.46
C ARG A 19 11.87 -19.56 4.18
N LYS A 20 12.08 -19.09 2.94
CA LYS A 20 11.78 -17.69 2.55
C LYS A 20 10.28 -17.40 2.59
N ARG A 21 9.44 -18.39 2.28
CA ARG A 21 7.98 -18.28 2.41
C ARG A 21 7.52 -18.24 3.86
N LYS A 22 8.17 -18.93 4.79
CA LYS A 22 7.79 -18.90 6.22
C LYS A 22 7.92 -17.50 6.79
N LYS A 23 9.08 -16.83 6.61
CA LYS A 23 9.26 -15.46 7.08
C LYS A 23 8.25 -14.50 6.44
N GLN A 24 8.06 -14.60 5.12
CA GLN A 24 7.09 -13.76 4.42
C GLN A 24 5.66 -13.95 4.94
N ARG A 25 5.22 -15.19 5.18
CA ARG A 25 3.89 -15.48 5.76
C ARG A 25 3.76 -14.96 7.19
N GLN A 26 4.82 -15.06 7.99
CA GLN A 26 4.84 -14.48 9.35
C GLN A 26 4.71 -12.96 9.29
N THR A 27 5.42 -12.31 8.36
CA THR A 27 5.29 -10.87 8.12
C THR A 27 3.87 -10.52 7.66
N GLU A 28 3.30 -11.24 6.70
CA GLU A 28 1.92 -11.02 6.22
C GLU A 28 0.88 -11.21 7.32
N ALA A 29 1.01 -12.26 8.13
CA ALA A 29 0.15 -12.50 9.29
C ALA A 29 0.30 -11.39 10.34
N PHE A 30 1.52 -10.97 10.65
CA PHE A 30 1.80 -9.86 11.56
C PHE A 30 1.15 -8.55 11.09
N ILE A 31 1.36 -8.17 9.82
CA ILE A 31 0.76 -6.94 9.26
C ILE A 31 -0.76 -7.03 9.32
N SER A 32 -1.33 -8.16 8.88
CA SER A 32 -2.77 -8.38 8.84
C SER A 32 -3.38 -8.28 10.25
N GLN A 33 -2.80 -8.99 11.21
CA GLN A 33 -3.25 -8.99 12.61
C GLN A 33 -3.12 -7.60 13.23
N LYS A 34 -1.95 -6.94 13.09
CA LYS A 34 -1.71 -5.64 13.71
C LYS A 34 -2.67 -4.57 13.18
N ILE A 35 -2.98 -4.57 11.87
CA ILE A 35 -3.95 -3.64 11.29
C ILE A 35 -5.38 -4.06 11.66
N LEU A 36 -5.83 -5.26 11.33
CA LEU A 36 -7.24 -5.66 11.50
C LEU A 36 -7.72 -5.60 12.97
N SER A 37 -6.86 -5.93 13.93
CA SER A 37 -7.25 -5.97 15.34
C SER A 37 -7.27 -4.60 16.03
N ASN A 38 -6.58 -3.59 15.50
CA ASN A 38 -6.39 -2.32 16.20
C ASN A 38 -6.88 -1.10 15.42
N MET A 39 -7.27 -1.31 14.16
CA MET A 39 -7.79 -0.25 13.33
C MET A 39 -9.16 0.19 13.84
N ALA A 40 -9.30 1.48 14.10
CA ALA A 40 -10.58 2.09 14.39
C ALA A 40 -11.47 2.00 13.14
N THR A 41 -12.79 2.04 13.35
CA THR A 41 -13.76 2.17 12.26
C THR A 41 -13.35 3.36 11.39
N ALA A 42 -13.18 3.10 10.09
CA ALA A 42 -12.83 4.15 9.13
C ALA A 42 -13.88 5.26 9.17
N MET A 43 -13.47 6.51 8.92
CA MET A 43 -14.45 7.56 8.66
C MET A 43 -15.21 7.17 7.39
N THR A 44 -16.52 6.96 7.54
CA THR A 44 -17.43 6.68 6.45
C THR A 44 -18.20 7.95 6.16
N ASP A 45 -17.81 8.62 5.09
CA ASP A 45 -18.69 9.58 4.42
C ASP A 45 -19.45 8.86 3.30
N ASP A 46 -20.57 9.42 2.85
CA ASP A 46 -21.41 8.87 1.77
C ASP A 46 -20.62 8.56 0.49
N TYR A 47 -19.47 9.22 0.28
CA TYR A 47 -18.61 9.05 -0.88
C TYR A 47 -17.35 8.20 -0.63
N LEU A 48 -17.02 7.86 0.62
CA LEU A 48 -15.77 7.17 0.97
C LEU A 48 -16.03 5.77 1.55
N SER A 49 -16.02 4.77 0.66
CA SER A 49 -16.23 3.37 1.01
C SER A 49 -15.24 2.85 2.07
N THR A 50 -15.68 1.92 2.91
CA THR A 50 -14.82 1.16 3.83
C THR A 50 -13.74 0.36 3.07
N ALA A 51 -14.01 -0.02 1.82
CA ALA A 51 -13.09 -0.71 0.93
C ALA A 51 -12.08 0.21 0.22
N TYR A 52 -12.15 1.54 0.40
CA TYR A 52 -11.15 2.45 -0.17
C TYR A 52 -9.76 2.16 0.42
N PRO A 53 -8.70 2.09 -0.41
CA PRO A 53 -7.38 1.68 0.04
C PRO A 53 -6.78 2.57 1.14
N TRP A 54 -6.15 1.91 2.10
CA TRP A 54 -5.31 2.52 3.11
C TRP A 54 -3.84 2.38 2.72
N CYS A 55 -3.11 3.49 2.65
CA CYS A 55 -1.66 3.50 2.73
C CYS A 55 -1.22 3.21 4.17
N PHE A 56 -0.06 2.58 4.34
CA PHE A 56 0.48 2.33 5.66
C PHE A 56 2.01 2.37 5.75
N VAL A 57 2.49 2.66 6.96
CA VAL A 57 3.87 2.46 7.41
C VAL A 57 3.85 1.79 8.78
N ILE A 58 4.59 0.69 8.93
CA ILE A 58 4.91 0.07 10.22
C ILE A 58 6.36 0.40 10.54
N SER A 59 6.56 1.03 11.70
CA SER A 59 7.91 1.33 12.20
C SER A 59 8.76 0.07 12.37
N SER A 60 10.06 0.19 12.16
CA SER A 60 11.01 -0.90 12.38
C SER A 60 11.00 -1.38 13.84
N SER A 61 10.75 -0.47 14.80
CA SER A 61 10.57 -0.77 16.22
C SER A 61 9.33 -1.62 16.48
N THR A 62 8.17 -1.28 15.89
CA THR A 62 6.96 -2.11 15.99
C THR A 62 7.11 -3.46 15.29
N ALA A 63 7.81 -3.50 14.16
CA ALA A 63 8.10 -4.74 13.46
C ALA A 63 9.17 -5.60 14.18
N GLN A 64 9.89 -5.04 15.15
CA GLN A 64 11.08 -5.65 15.77
C GLN A 64 12.10 -6.11 14.72
N GLU A 65 12.24 -5.33 13.64
CA GLU A 65 13.11 -5.65 12.51
C GLU A 65 14.02 -4.47 12.15
N LYS A 66 14.99 -4.73 11.27
CA LYS A 66 15.88 -3.69 10.73
C LYS A 66 15.17 -2.71 9.78
N TYR A 67 14.05 -3.12 9.19
CA TYR A 67 13.37 -2.39 8.13
C TYR A 67 11.99 -1.92 8.57
N HIS A 68 11.54 -0.80 8.00
CA HIS A 68 10.14 -0.40 8.06
C HIS A 68 9.37 -1.21 7.02
N TYR A 69 8.10 -1.52 7.29
CA TYR A 69 7.20 -2.06 6.27
C TYR A 69 6.30 -0.96 5.77
N VAL A 70 6.29 -0.73 4.46
CA VAL A 70 5.42 0.26 3.82
C VAL A 70 4.55 -0.40 2.79
N GLY A 71 3.32 0.07 2.64
CA GLY A 71 2.39 -0.57 1.74
C GLY A 71 1.10 0.20 1.53
N ALA A 72 0.20 -0.46 0.81
CA ALA A 72 -1.21 -0.13 0.83
C ALA A 72 -2.04 -1.41 0.95
N CYS A 73 -3.26 -1.29 1.47
CA CYS A 73 -4.19 -2.39 1.65
C CYS A 73 -5.65 -1.97 1.52
N LYS A 74 -6.50 -2.90 1.10
CA LYS A 74 -7.95 -2.84 1.26
C LYS A 74 -8.38 -3.81 2.35
N ILE A 75 -9.45 -3.46 3.05
CA ILE A 75 -10.13 -4.34 4.01
C ILE A 75 -11.43 -4.74 3.35
N LEU A 76 -11.59 -6.04 3.11
CA LEU A 76 -12.81 -6.61 2.53
C LEU A 76 -13.59 -7.31 3.63
N CYS A 77 -14.91 -7.15 3.64
CA CYS A 77 -15.81 -7.88 4.52
C CYS A 77 -16.57 -8.91 3.69
N ASN A 78 -16.61 -10.17 4.12
CA ASN A 78 -17.51 -11.16 3.50
C ASN A 78 -18.95 -10.98 4.00
N GLU A 79 -19.88 -11.77 3.45
CA GLU A 79 -21.29 -11.77 3.83
C GLU A 79 -21.51 -12.10 5.31
N GLN A 80 -20.58 -12.84 5.92
CA GLN A 80 -20.56 -13.20 7.33
C GLN A 80 -19.95 -12.10 8.23
N GLY A 81 -19.49 -10.98 7.65
CA GLY A 81 -18.87 -9.87 8.37
C GLY A 81 -17.39 -10.09 8.75
N GLU A 82 -16.77 -11.18 8.31
CA GLU A 82 -15.35 -11.44 8.54
C GLU A 82 -14.50 -10.52 7.67
N LYS A 83 -13.54 -9.85 8.32
CA LYS A 83 -12.63 -8.91 7.68
C LYS A 83 -11.39 -9.63 7.17
N THR A 84 -11.04 -9.39 5.92
CA THR A 84 -9.80 -9.85 5.30
C THR A 84 -8.99 -8.66 4.78
N LEU A 85 -7.67 -8.73 4.94
CA LEU A 85 -6.76 -7.69 4.49
C LEU A 85 -6.04 -8.17 3.23
N ILE A 86 -6.10 -7.35 2.19
CA ILE A 86 -5.43 -7.57 0.91
C ILE A 86 -4.59 -6.36 0.58
N GLY A 87 -3.42 -6.53 -0.03
CA GLY A 87 -2.56 -5.37 -0.25
C GLY A 87 -1.24 -5.65 -0.95
N ILE A 88 -0.39 -4.62 -0.98
CA ILE A 88 0.98 -4.67 -1.47
C ILE A 88 1.88 -4.04 -0.42
N TYR A 89 3.02 -4.65 -0.11
CA TYR A 89 3.96 -4.11 0.85
C TYR A 89 5.43 -4.31 0.44
N SER A 90 6.32 -3.56 1.09
CA SER A 90 7.77 -3.65 0.91
C SER A 90 8.53 -3.36 2.21
N PRO A 91 9.57 -4.13 2.55
CA PRO A 91 10.55 -3.74 3.56
C PRO A 91 11.51 -2.68 3.00
N VAL A 92 11.66 -1.55 3.70
CA VAL A 92 12.50 -0.43 3.28
C VAL A 92 13.35 0.10 4.43
N SER A 93 14.52 0.65 4.12
CA SER A 93 15.33 1.36 5.11
C SER A 93 14.74 2.72 5.41
N HIS A 94 15.03 3.25 6.60
CA HIS A 94 14.58 4.57 7.01
C HIS A 94 14.99 5.67 6.00
N ARG A 95 16.28 5.69 5.60
CA ARG A 95 16.79 6.66 4.62
C ARG A 95 16.04 6.63 3.30
N TRP A 96 15.67 5.43 2.82
CA TRP A 96 14.90 5.30 1.59
C TRP A 96 13.47 5.80 1.78
N LEU A 97 12.86 5.44 2.91
CA LEU A 97 11.50 5.84 3.26
C LEU A 97 11.34 7.36 3.31
N ASN A 98 12.24 8.05 4.01
CA ASN A 98 12.20 9.51 4.13
C ASN A 98 12.26 10.18 2.74
N LYS A 99 13.21 9.76 1.89
CA LYS A 99 13.30 10.25 0.51
C LYS A 99 12.04 9.95 -0.31
N ASN A 100 11.42 8.77 -0.14
CA ASN A 100 10.25 8.39 -0.91
C ASN A 100 8.98 9.14 -0.49
N MET A 101 8.84 9.48 0.80
CA MET A 101 7.71 10.27 1.31
C MET A 101 7.78 11.75 0.90
N GLN A 102 8.96 12.24 0.53
CA GLN A 102 9.15 13.58 -0.05
C GLN A 102 8.93 13.64 -1.57
N ALA A 103 8.75 12.49 -2.22
CA ALA A 103 8.47 12.47 -3.66
C ALA A 103 7.05 12.99 -3.94
N GLU A 104 6.84 13.57 -5.13
CA GLU A 104 5.52 14.03 -5.58
C GLU A 104 4.45 12.93 -5.45
N PHE A 105 4.84 11.69 -5.80
CA PHE A 105 4.03 10.49 -5.61
C PHE A 105 4.87 9.41 -4.92
N SER A 106 4.51 9.12 -3.68
CA SER A 106 5.16 8.09 -2.85
C SER A 106 4.89 6.68 -3.39
N LEU A 107 5.66 5.69 -2.92
CA LEU A 107 5.43 4.29 -3.28
C LEU A 107 4.07 3.81 -2.75
N THR A 108 3.71 4.22 -1.53
CA THR A 108 2.43 3.89 -0.91
C THR A 108 1.27 4.48 -1.69
N PHE A 109 1.41 5.70 -2.21
CA PHE A 109 0.43 6.29 -3.13
C PHE A 109 0.20 5.39 -4.35
N TRP A 110 1.26 5.01 -5.06
CA TRP A 110 1.10 4.14 -6.25
C TRP A 110 0.49 2.78 -5.91
N MET A 111 0.86 2.19 -4.78
CA MET A 111 0.24 0.95 -4.32
C MET A 111 -1.25 1.14 -4.03
N SER A 112 -1.65 2.25 -3.41
CA SER A 112 -3.05 2.57 -3.14
C SER A 112 -3.82 2.70 -4.45
N ARG A 113 -3.28 3.44 -5.44
CA ARG A 113 -3.93 3.62 -6.75
C ARG A 113 -4.07 2.31 -7.52
N ILE A 114 -3.07 1.43 -7.47
CA ILE A 114 -3.13 0.09 -8.06
C ILE A 114 -4.23 -0.73 -7.40
N LEU A 115 -4.32 -0.71 -6.07
CA LEU A 115 -5.37 -1.44 -5.35
C LEU A 115 -6.75 -0.85 -5.61
N ASN A 116 -6.87 0.46 -5.78
CA ASN A 116 -8.15 1.11 -6.01
C ASN A 116 -8.78 0.67 -7.34
N MET A 117 -7.95 0.52 -8.38
CA MET A 117 -8.38 0.06 -9.71
C MET A 117 -8.84 -1.40 -9.76
N ILE A 118 -8.53 -2.21 -8.76
CA ILE A 118 -8.85 -3.65 -8.77
C ILE A 118 -10.17 -3.85 -8.04
N GLN A 119 -11.10 -4.57 -8.67
CA GLN A 119 -12.42 -4.85 -8.11
C GLN A 119 -12.32 -5.90 -6.99
N GLU A 120 -13.30 -5.94 -6.09
CA GLU A 120 -13.29 -6.91 -4.98
C GLU A 120 -13.32 -8.36 -5.47
N ASN A 121 -14.11 -8.64 -6.51
CA ASN A 121 -14.21 -9.95 -7.16
C ASN A 121 -12.89 -10.40 -7.81
N ASP A 122 -12.00 -9.47 -8.14
CA ASP A 122 -10.69 -9.79 -8.72
C ASP A 122 -9.70 -10.34 -7.68
N PHE A 123 -9.97 -10.13 -6.38
CA PHE A 123 -9.12 -10.62 -5.30
C PHE A 123 -9.45 -12.05 -4.86
N SER A 124 -10.72 -12.46 -4.96
CA SER A 124 -11.13 -13.85 -4.71
C SER A 124 -10.48 -14.83 -5.69
N ALA A 125 -10.20 -14.36 -6.92
CA ALA A 125 -9.57 -15.12 -8.00
C ALA A 125 -8.04 -15.34 -7.85
N ARG A 126 -7.41 -14.99 -6.71
CA ARG A 126 -5.98 -15.21 -6.40
C ARG A 126 -5.05 -14.95 -7.59
N ASN A 127 -4.57 -13.70 -7.68
CA ASN A 127 -3.72 -13.18 -8.75
C ASN A 127 -4.47 -12.83 -10.02
N THR A 128 -5.15 -11.68 -10.00
CA THR A 128 -5.39 -11.01 -11.27
C THR A 128 -4.04 -10.78 -11.98
N PRO A 129 -3.90 -11.23 -13.25
CA PRO A 129 -2.73 -10.93 -14.06
C PRO A 129 -2.39 -9.44 -14.05
N LEU A 130 -3.42 -8.58 -13.98
CA LEU A 130 -3.32 -7.14 -13.87
C LEU A 130 -2.55 -6.67 -12.62
N LEU A 131 -2.89 -7.17 -11.42
CA LEU A 131 -2.19 -6.82 -10.18
C LEU A 131 -0.71 -7.23 -10.23
N ARG A 132 -0.42 -8.43 -10.76
CA ARG A 132 0.97 -8.90 -10.94
C ARG A 132 1.74 -8.01 -11.93
N GLN A 133 1.10 -7.60 -13.03
CA GLN A 133 1.70 -6.70 -14.02
C GLN A 133 2.03 -5.34 -13.41
N TRP A 134 1.09 -4.72 -12.70
CA TRP A 134 1.30 -3.43 -12.04
C TRP A 134 2.36 -3.50 -10.95
N ARG A 135 2.33 -4.54 -10.10
CA ARG A 135 3.37 -4.78 -9.10
C ARG A 135 4.74 -4.89 -9.75
N THR A 136 4.86 -5.66 -10.84
CA THR A 136 6.14 -5.85 -11.54
C THR A 136 6.63 -4.54 -12.19
N ALA A 137 5.72 -3.77 -12.79
CA ALA A 137 6.04 -2.46 -13.36
C ALA A 137 6.51 -1.48 -12.28
N LEU A 138 5.82 -1.43 -11.14
CA LEU A 138 6.19 -0.60 -9.99
C LEU A 138 7.55 -1.01 -9.43
N GLN A 139 7.79 -2.31 -9.25
CA GLN A 139 9.08 -2.81 -8.75
C GLN A 139 10.25 -2.45 -9.68
N ARG A 140 10.04 -2.46 -11.00
CA ARG A 140 11.04 -2.06 -11.99
C ARG A 140 11.33 -0.55 -11.93
N ALA A 141 10.31 0.28 -11.76
CA ALA A 141 10.47 1.73 -11.63
C ALA A 141 11.33 2.12 -10.42
N TYR A 142 11.19 1.41 -9.31
CA TYR A 142 11.99 1.64 -8.11
C TYR A 142 13.30 0.82 -8.07
N SER A 143 13.70 0.22 -9.19
CA SER A 143 14.96 -0.52 -9.34
C SER A 143 15.91 0.22 -10.31
N PRO A 144 16.99 0.86 -9.82
CA PRO A 144 17.80 1.80 -10.61
C PRO A 144 18.50 1.20 -11.83
N PHE A 145 18.60 -0.13 -11.92
CA PHE A 145 19.25 -0.83 -13.04
C PHE A 145 18.27 -1.18 -14.18
N TRP A 146 16.98 -1.32 -13.90
CA TRP A 146 16.00 -1.82 -14.88
C TRP A 146 15.42 -0.70 -15.75
N GLU A 147 15.24 0.50 -15.18
CA GLU A 147 14.67 1.64 -15.89
C GLU A 147 15.66 2.27 -16.89
N SER A 148 16.97 2.16 -16.63
CA SER A 148 18.04 2.69 -17.47
C SER A 148 18.46 1.77 -18.62
N PHE A 149 18.34 0.44 -18.48
CA PHE A 149 18.99 -0.51 -19.40
C PHE A 149 18.04 -1.36 -20.25
N ALA A 150 16.80 -1.61 -19.82
CA ALA A 150 15.98 -2.70 -20.38
C ALA A 150 14.58 -2.32 -20.88
N LEU A 151 14.13 -1.06 -20.70
CA LEU A 151 12.76 -0.67 -21.02
C LEU A 151 12.74 0.44 -22.09
N THR A 152 12.10 0.16 -23.22
CA THR A 152 11.71 1.20 -24.18
C THR A 152 10.81 2.24 -23.50
N PRO A 153 10.86 3.53 -23.90
CA PRO A 153 10.17 4.62 -23.21
C PRO A 153 8.69 4.35 -22.91
N ALA A 154 7.98 3.69 -23.84
CA ALA A 154 6.57 3.30 -23.72
C ALA A 154 6.26 2.39 -22.51
N TRP A 155 7.24 1.61 -22.04
CA TRP A 155 7.08 0.69 -20.91
C TRP A 155 7.54 1.28 -19.58
N ARG A 156 8.00 2.53 -19.57
CA ARG A 156 8.35 3.24 -18.33
C ARG A 156 7.09 3.41 -17.50
N PHE A 157 7.22 3.13 -16.20
CA PHE A 157 6.11 3.26 -15.27
C PHE A 157 5.50 4.66 -15.32
N LYS A 158 6.29 5.71 -15.50
CA LYS A 158 5.84 7.11 -15.64
C LYS A 158 4.75 7.32 -16.71
N ILE A 159 4.81 6.59 -17.83
CA ILE A 159 3.82 6.72 -18.91
C ILE A 159 2.56 5.94 -18.53
N ARG A 160 2.72 4.72 -18.04
CA ARG A 160 1.60 3.87 -17.62
C ARG A 160 0.87 4.43 -16.41
N SER A 161 1.59 5.04 -15.47
CA SER A 161 1.04 5.54 -14.21
C SER A 161 0.04 6.68 -14.39
N GLN A 162 0.02 7.35 -15.55
CA GLN A 162 -1.02 8.32 -15.88
C GLN A 162 -2.42 7.71 -15.83
N THR A 163 -2.58 6.41 -16.15
CA THR A 163 -3.89 5.75 -16.00
C THR A 163 -4.28 5.53 -14.55
N LEU A 164 -3.31 5.40 -13.63
CA LEU A 164 -3.55 5.25 -12.19
C LEU A 164 -3.98 6.59 -11.53
N LEU A 165 -3.66 7.71 -12.17
CA LEU A 165 -4.11 9.04 -11.76
C LEU A 165 -5.53 9.38 -12.23
N ARG A 166 -6.06 8.61 -13.19
CA ARG A 166 -7.47 8.71 -13.62
C ARG A 166 -8.41 8.07 -12.59
N GLU A 167 -9.70 8.27 -12.79
CA GLU A 167 -10.79 7.78 -11.97
C GLU A 167 -10.75 6.25 -12.07
N GLY A 168 -10.25 5.60 -11.01
CA GLY A 168 -9.99 4.16 -10.99
C GLY A 168 -11.11 3.36 -10.34
N SER A 169 -12.01 4.04 -9.61
CA SER A 169 -13.15 3.45 -8.91
C SER A 169 -14.32 4.44 -8.88
N ARG A 170 -15.50 3.97 -8.45
CA ARG A 170 -16.68 4.84 -8.27
C ARG A 170 -16.40 5.95 -7.26
N GLU A 171 -15.68 5.64 -6.18
CA GLU A 171 -15.31 6.59 -5.13
C GLU A 171 -14.46 7.74 -5.69
N ASP A 172 -13.54 7.47 -6.63
CA ASP A 172 -12.71 8.52 -7.24
C ASP A 172 -13.51 9.54 -8.04
N TYR A 173 -14.71 9.19 -8.54
CA TYR A 173 -15.61 10.15 -9.20
C TYR A 173 -16.26 11.12 -8.22
N CYS A 174 -16.46 10.66 -6.98
CA CYS A 174 -17.11 11.45 -5.94
C CYS A 174 -16.11 12.34 -5.19
N ILE A 175 -14.85 11.90 -5.07
CA ILE A 175 -13.78 12.63 -4.37
C ILE A 175 -13.27 13.80 -5.22
N ARG A 176 -13.49 15.02 -4.75
CA ARG A 176 -13.03 16.26 -5.36
C ARG A 176 -11.66 16.66 -4.83
N ASN A 177 -11.00 17.58 -5.53
CA ASN A 177 -9.73 18.16 -5.07
C ASN A 177 -9.88 19.00 -3.79
N SER A 178 -11.09 19.42 -3.43
CA SER A 178 -11.38 20.10 -2.16
C SER A 178 -11.44 19.16 -0.97
N ASP A 179 -11.52 17.85 -1.20
CA ASP A 179 -11.86 16.88 -0.17
C ASP A 179 -10.59 16.37 0.50
N GLY A 180 -10.48 16.56 1.82
CA GLY A 180 -9.31 16.21 2.61
C GLY A 180 -8.26 17.33 2.72
N VAL A 181 -7.09 16.99 3.25
CA VAL A 181 -6.01 17.95 3.57
C VAL A 181 -4.72 17.65 2.81
N ASP A 182 -3.85 18.64 2.63
CA ASP A 182 -2.59 18.50 1.89
C ASP A 182 -1.46 17.85 2.68
N VAL A 183 -1.53 17.92 4.01
CA VAL A 183 -0.41 17.57 4.89
C VAL A 183 -0.85 16.49 5.86
N MET A 184 0.03 15.52 6.11
CA MET A 184 -0.18 14.52 7.16
C MET A 184 -0.42 15.18 8.51
N PRO A 185 -1.40 14.71 9.30
CA PRO A 185 -1.71 15.30 10.60
C PRO A 185 -0.70 14.91 11.68
N TRP A 186 0.35 14.17 11.34
CA TRP A 186 1.38 13.76 12.29
C TRP A 186 2.54 14.75 12.32
N LYS A 187 2.86 15.20 13.53
CA LYS A 187 3.98 16.10 13.76
C LYS A 187 5.28 15.50 13.25
N ASN A 188 6.07 16.28 12.52
CA ASN A 188 7.37 15.88 11.97
C ASN A 188 7.29 14.65 11.04
N TRP A 189 6.20 14.46 10.29
CA TRP A 189 6.14 13.41 9.29
C TRP A 189 7.16 13.66 8.15
N PRO A 190 7.90 12.64 7.66
CA PRO A 190 7.94 11.24 8.08
C PRO A 190 9.00 10.94 9.16
N ASP A 191 9.74 11.93 9.66
CA ASP A 191 10.83 11.76 10.62
C ASP A 191 10.38 11.19 11.98
N CYS A 192 9.11 11.39 12.36
CA CYS A 192 8.53 10.81 13.57
C CYS A 192 8.65 9.28 13.62
N LEU A 193 8.80 8.60 12.48
CA LEU A 193 8.97 7.16 12.37
C LEU A 193 10.26 6.60 13.01
N LEU A 194 11.24 7.45 13.32
CA LEU A 194 12.48 7.05 14.01
C LEU A 194 12.29 6.84 15.51
N ASN A 195 11.56 7.76 16.12
CA ASN A 195 11.50 7.88 17.57
C ASN A 195 10.23 7.26 18.15
N GLU A 196 9.29 6.93 17.28
CA GLU A 196 7.98 6.48 17.68
C GLU A 196 7.72 5.08 17.14
N SER A 197 7.13 4.24 17.99
CA SER A 197 6.54 2.98 17.57
C SER A 197 5.10 3.22 17.11
N GLY A 198 4.67 2.34 16.20
CA GLY A 198 3.29 2.25 15.75
C GLY A 198 3.14 1.80 14.30
N VAL A 199 1.88 1.82 13.89
CA VAL A 199 1.45 1.73 12.50
C VAL A 199 0.73 3.03 12.16
N TRP A 200 1.17 3.67 11.10
CA TRP A 200 0.59 4.88 10.53
C TRP A 200 -0.24 4.45 9.33
N LEU A 201 -1.51 4.84 9.32
CA LEU A 201 -2.49 4.48 8.30
C LEU A 201 -3.11 5.77 7.77
N TRP A 202 -3.25 5.89 6.45
CA TRP A 202 -3.97 6.99 5.86
C TRP A 202 -4.65 6.59 4.55
N ARG A 203 -5.71 7.30 4.20
CA ARG A 203 -6.34 7.24 2.88
C ARG A 203 -5.90 8.45 2.09
N GLU A 204 -5.47 8.22 0.86
CA GLU A 204 -4.96 9.26 -0.02
C GLU A 204 -5.70 9.22 -1.35
N SER A 205 -6.31 10.34 -1.72
CA SER A 205 -7.06 10.46 -2.97
C SER A 205 -6.14 10.53 -4.18
N ARG A 206 -6.69 10.38 -5.39
CA ARG A 206 -5.98 10.68 -6.65
C ARG A 206 -5.40 12.10 -6.73
N HIS A 207 -6.00 13.03 -5.98
CA HIS A 207 -5.58 14.43 -5.87
C HIS A 207 -4.51 14.64 -4.78
N ARG A 208 -4.00 13.55 -4.19
CA ARG A 208 -3.03 13.54 -3.07
C ARG A 208 -3.55 14.19 -1.79
N LYS A 209 -4.86 14.30 -1.65
CA LYS A 209 -5.47 14.76 -0.42
C LYS A 209 -5.58 13.61 0.57
N ILE A 210 -5.23 13.88 1.81
CA ILE A 210 -5.41 12.96 2.92
C ILE A 210 -6.87 13.01 3.35
N LEU A 211 -7.59 11.92 3.12
CA LEU A 211 -9.03 11.82 3.36
C LEU A 211 -9.34 11.34 4.77
N ASP A 212 -8.50 10.43 5.28
CA ASP A 212 -8.61 9.84 6.59
C ASP A 212 -7.21 9.45 7.06
N SER A 213 -6.98 9.45 8.36
CA SER A 213 -5.72 9.01 8.94
C SER A 213 -5.94 8.49 10.35
N GLN A 214 -5.18 7.47 10.70
CA GLN A 214 -5.19 6.92 12.04
C GLN A 214 -3.84 6.32 12.39
N ARG A 215 -3.62 6.16 13.69
CA ARG A 215 -2.39 5.59 14.21
C ARG A 215 -2.69 4.51 15.24
N ILE A 216 -2.11 3.35 15.02
CA ILE A 216 -2.13 2.21 15.94
C ILE A 216 -0.83 2.26 16.74
N ARG A 217 -0.91 2.20 18.07
CA ARG A 217 0.26 2.09 18.95
C ARG A 217 0.67 0.63 19.16
#